data_AF-A0A7L4QNC7-F1
#
_entry.id   AF-A0A7L4QNC7-F1
#
_cell.length_a   1.000
_cell.length_b   1.000
_cell.length_c   1.000
_cell.angle_alpha   90.00
_cell.angle_beta   90.00
_cell.angle_gamma   90.00
#
_symmetry.space_group_name_H-M   'P 1'
#
loop_
_entity.id
_entity.type
_entity.pdbx_description
1 polymer ?
#
loop_
_entity_poly.entity_id
_entity_poly.type
_entity_poly.pdbx_seq_one_letter_code
_entity_poly.pdbx_strand_id
1 'polypeptide(L)'
;MALLGWLAGTWLAPVIASFDHWAAFIILSLIGGKVIVEGFSGEEERRRDYLSMPVLLLLSIATSIDSLGVGLSLALISSGIIFEALMIGLVSLLFAFAGVMVGGRLASRFGRSVEIAGGIILILIGIRILSGHL
;
A
#
# COMPACT_ATOMS: atom_id res chain seq x y z
N MET A 1 6.08 10.03 2.09
CA MET A 1 7.51 9.85 2.45
C MET A 1 8.43 9.75 1.21
N ALA A 2 7.94 10.07 0.01
CA ALA A 2 8.73 9.97 -1.23
C ALA A 2 10.06 10.77 -1.20
N LEU A 3 10.05 12.01 -0.70
CA LEU A 3 11.26 12.84 -0.55
C LEU A 3 12.31 12.18 0.37
N LEU A 4 11.87 11.58 1.48
CA LEU A 4 12.75 10.84 2.39
C LEU A 4 13.31 9.58 1.73
N GLY A 5 12.47 8.85 0.98
CA GLY A 5 12.89 7.70 0.20
C GLY A 5 13.97 8.06 -0.83
N TRP A 6 13.83 9.20 -1.50
CA TRP A 6 14.83 9.67 -2.47
C TRP A 6 16.13 10.09 -1.83
N LEU A 7 16.06 10.82 -0.71
CA LEU A 7 17.24 11.24 0.04
C LEU A 7 17.99 10.01 0.59
N ALA A 8 17.26 9.02 1.12
CA ALA A 8 17.82 7.74 1.57
C ALA A 8 18.33 6.87 0.40
N GLY A 9 17.70 6.94 -0.77
CA GLY A 9 18.06 6.17 -1.96
C GLY A 9 19.49 6.42 -2.43
N THR A 10 20.00 7.63 -2.25
CA THR A 10 21.42 7.95 -2.54
C THR A 10 22.42 7.15 -1.67
N TRP A 11 22.00 6.64 -0.51
CA TRP A 11 22.85 5.88 0.43
C TRP A 11 22.53 4.38 0.50
N LEU A 12 21.25 4.00 0.33
CA LEU A 12 20.76 2.63 0.54
C LEU A 12 20.49 1.83 -0.74
N ALA A 13 20.53 2.47 -1.92
CA ALA A 13 20.27 1.84 -3.21
C ALA A 13 21.01 0.50 -3.44
N PRO A 14 22.33 0.36 -3.20
CA PRO A 14 23.03 -0.89 -3.49
C PRO A 14 22.71 -2.04 -2.52
N VAL A 15 22.16 -1.74 -1.33
CA VAL A 15 21.87 -2.75 -0.30
C VAL A 15 20.47 -3.36 -0.47
N ILE A 16 19.52 -2.58 -0.99
CA ILE A 16 18.11 -2.98 -1.08
C ILE A 16 17.79 -3.74 -2.38
N ALA A 17 18.51 -3.45 -3.47
CA ALA A 17 18.18 -3.90 -4.83
C ALA A 17 18.23 -5.43 -5.08
N SER A 18 18.70 -6.22 -4.12
CA SER A 18 18.78 -7.68 -4.24
C SER A 18 17.79 -8.44 -3.36
N PHE A 19 17.06 -7.76 -2.46
CA PHE A 19 16.19 -8.39 -1.48
C PHE A 19 14.74 -7.88 -1.52
N ASP A 20 14.46 -6.81 -2.25
CA ASP A 20 13.17 -6.13 -2.26
C ASP A 20 12.05 -6.97 -2.88
N HIS A 21 12.31 -7.72 -3.96
CA HIS A 21 11.24 -8.46 -4.66
C HIS A 21 10.67 -9.60 -3.84
N TRP A 22 11.54 -10.38 -3.17
CA TRP A 22 11.10 -11.51 -2.37
C TRP A 22 10.39 -11.05 -1.09
N ALA A 23 10.90 -9.99 -0.45
CA ALA A 23 10.28 -9.39 0.72
C ALA A 23 8.88 -8.83 0.38
N ALA A 24 8.75 -8.07 -0.71
CA ALA A 24 7.46 -7.52 -1.15
C ALA A 24 6.45 -8.64 -1.48
N PHE A 25 6.88 -9.68 -2.21
CA PHE A 25 6.03 -10.83 -2.54
C PHE A 25 5.50 -11.54 -1.29
N ILE A 26 6.36 -11.83 -0.31
CA ILE A 26 5.97 -12.53 0.92
C ILE A 26 4.98 -11.67 1.71
N ILE A 27 5.28 -10.39 1.92
CA ILE A 27 4.42 -9.49 2.71
C ILE A 27 3.04 -9.34 2.04
N LEU A 28 3.00 -9.06 0.74
CA LEU A 28 1.74 -8.88 0.01
C LEU A 28 0.92 -10.17 -0.05
N SER A 29 1.56 -11.33 -0.22
CA SER A 29 0.89 -12.62 -0.25
C SER A 29 0.30 -13.01 1.11
N LEU A 30 1.05 -12.76 2.20
CA LEU A 30 0.58 -13.03 3.56
C LEU A 30 -0.59 -12.11 3.94
N ILE A 31 -0.48 -10.81 3.68
CA ILE A 31 -1.55 -9.85 3.98
C ILE A 31 -2.77 -10.15 3.11
N GLY A 32 -2.59 -10.34 1.80
CA GLY A 32 -3.69 -10.66 0.89
C GLY A 32 -4.38 -11.98 1.24
N GLY A 33 -3.62 -13.01 1.59
CA GLY A 33 -4.17 -14.29 2.08
C GLY A 33 -4.97 -14.13 3.36
N LYS A 34 -4.46 -13.35 4.34
CA LYS A 34 -5.16 -13.06 5.59
C LYS A 34 -6.51 -12.37 5.33
N VAL A 35 -6.53 -11.34 4.48
CA VAL A 35 -7.76 -10.60 4.14
C VAL A 35 -8.78 -11.51 3.44
N ILE A 36 -8.33 -12.42 2.58
CA ILE A 36 -9.22 -13.42 1.96
C ILE A 36 -9.82 -14.35 3.02
N VAL A 37 -9.01 -14.85 3.95
CA VAL A 37 -9.47 -15.73 5.04
C VAL A 37 -10.48 -15.01 5.93
N GLU A 38 -10.22 -13.76 6.32
CA GLU A 38 -11.15 -12.93 7.10
C GLU A 38 -12.48 -12.76 6.34
N GLY A 39 -12.42 -12.41 5.05
CA GLY A 39 -13.60 -12.32 4.18
C GLY A 39 -14.38 -13.62 4.03
N PHE A 40 -13.75 -14.80 4.14
CA PHE A 40 -14.48 -16.08 4.11
C PHE A 40 -15.06 -16.50 5.46
N SER A 41 -14.38 -16.12 6.55
CA SER A 41 -14.71 -16.54 7.92
C SER A 41 -16.00 -15.90 8.44
N GLY A 42 -16.48 -14.82 7.81
CA GLY A 42 -17.75 -14.19 8.15
C GLY A 42 -17.80 -13.70 9.59
N GLU A 43 -16.65 -13.48 10.22
CA GLU A 43 -16.57 -12.81 11.52
C GLU A 43 -17.21 -11.43 11.32
N GLU A 44 -18.40 -11.23 11.91
CA GLU A 44 -19.02 -9.92 11.94
C GLU A 44 -18.02 -8.97 12.59
N GLU A 45 -17.53 -8.01 11.80
CA GLU A 45 -16.64 -6.98 12.28
C GLU A 45 -17.25 -6.37 13.55
N ARG A 46 -16.65 -6.68 14.72
CA ARG A 46 -16.80 -5.80 15.89
C ARG A 46 -16.57 -4.40 15.36
N ARG A 47 -17.61 -3.54 15.39
CA ARG A 47 -17.55 -2.14 14.93
C ARG A 47 -16.21 -1.53 15.31
N ARG A 48 -15.22 -1.64 14.42
CA ARG A 48 -13.90 -1.07 14.62
C ARG A 48 -14.10 0.34 14.15
N ASP A 49 -13.91 1.28 15.07
CA ASP A 49 -13.94 2.68 14.71
C ASP A 49 -12.68 2.98 13.90
N TYR A 50 -12.77 2.76 12.58
CA TYR A 50 -11.70 3.03 11.63
C TYR A 50 -11.39 4.53 11.52
N LEU A 51 -12.27 5.39 12.08
CA LEU A 51 -12.09 6.84 12.17
C LEU A 51 -11.49 7.27 13.52
N SER A 52 -11.18 6.33 14.41
CA SER A 52 -10.49 6.65 15.65
C SER A 52 -9.08 7.19 15.37
N MET A 53 -8.69 8.24 16.10
CA MET A 53 -7.42 8.93 15.87
C MET A 53 -6.18 8.00 15.89
N PRO A 54 -6.08 7.00 16.80
CA PRO A 54 -4.96 6.06 16.79
C PRO A 54 -4.91 5.20 15.52
N VAL A 55 -6.06 4.77 15.03
CA VAL A 55 -6.15 3.96 13.80
C VAL A 55 -5.81 4.80 12.58
N LEU A 56 -6.33 6.03 12.50
CA LEU A 56 -6.00 6.96 11.41
C LEU A 56 -4.51 7.30 11.36
N LEU A 57 -3.87 7.53 12.52
CA LEU A 57 -2.43 7.77 12.59
C LEU A 57 -1.63 6.55 12.14
N LEU A 58 -1.98 5.35 12.63
CA LEU A 58 -1.33 4.10 12.23
C LEU A 58 -1.48 3.85 10.72
N LEU A 59 -2.70 4.00 10.19
CA LEU A 59 -3.00 3.82 8.77
C LEU A 59 -2.25 4.84 7.91
N SER A 60 -2.19 6.10 8.35
CA SER A 60 -1.46 7.15 7.63
C SER A 60 0.04 6.88 7.57
N ILE A 61 0.63 6.37 8.66
CA ILE A 61 2.05 5.96 8.69
C ILE A 61 2.26 4.75 7.79
N ALA A 62 1.45 3.70 7.95
CA ALA A 62 1.56 2.47 7.15
C ALA A 62 1.45 2.75 5.64
N THR A 63 0.47 3.58 5.24
CA THR A 63 0.27 4.00 3.84
C THR A 63 1.39 4.91 3.35
N SER A 64 1.97 5.73 4.22
CA SER A 64 3.08 6.61 3.85
C SER A 64 4.37 5.86 3.57
N ILE A 65 4.62 4.74 4.27
CA ILE A 65 5.77 3.85 4.04
C ILE A 65 5.73 3.24 2.64
N ASP A 66 4.55 2.98 2.08
CA ASP A 66 4.39 2.46 0.71
C ASP A 66 5.02 3.40 -0.35
N SER A 67 4.86 4.71 -0.18
CA SER A 67 5.48 5.72 -1.06
C SER A 67 7.00 5.85 -0.94
N LEU A 68 7.61 5.23 0.09
CA LEU A 68 9.06 5.32 0.33
C LEU A 68 9.85 4.53 -0.72
N GLY A 69 9.39 3.33 -1.10
CA GLY A 69 10.03 2.50 -2.12
C GLY A 69 10.03 3.16 -3.50
N VAL A 70 8.93 3.82 -3.86
CA VAL A 70 8.85 4.65 -5.07
C VAL A 70 9.84 5.81 -5.02
N GLY A 71 9.99 6.47 -3.86
CA GLY A 71 10.99 7.52 -3.65
C GLY A 71 12.43 7.04 -3.85
N LEU A 72 12.77 5.85 -3.31
CA LEU A 72 14.07 5.21 -3.54
C LEU A 72 14.31 4.92 -5.03
N SER A 73 13.28 4.41 -5.71
CA SER A 73 13.35 4.09 -7.14
C SER A 73 13.58 5.34 -8.00
N LEU A 74 12.95 6.47 -7.65
CA LEU A 74 13.12 7.75 -8.34
C LEU A 74 14.53 8.35 -8.12
N ALA A 75 15.20 8.07 -7.00
CA ALA A 75 16.58 8.52 -6.78
C ALA A 75 17.55 7.90 -7.79
N LEU A 76 17.30 6.66 -8.23
CA LEU A 76 18.10 5.99 -9.24
C LEU A 76 17.90 6.57 -10.64
N ILE A 77 16.71 7.10 -10.93
CA ILE A 77 16.33 7.64 -12.24
C ILE A 77 16.69 9.13 -12.37
N SER A 78 17.18 9.76 -11.29
CA SER A 78 17.76 11.11 -11.29
C SER A 78 16.85 12.20 -11.89
N SER A 79 15.53 12.05 -11.73
CA SER A 79 14.53 13.06 -12.11
C SER A 79 14.24 14.03 -10.95
N GLY A 80 13.73 15.22 -11.27
CA GLY A 80 13.53 16.30 -10.31
C GLY A 80 12.36 16.04 -9.35
N ILE A 81 12.60 15.31 -8.27
CA ILE A 81 11.62 14.73 -7.33
C ILE A 81 10.46 15.62 -6.87
N ILE A 82 10.63 16.94 -6.84
CA ILE A 82 9.61 17.85 -6.30
C ILE A 82 8.29 17.66 -7.05
N PHE A 83 8.32 17.49 -8.37
CA PHE A 83 7.12 17.33 -9.17
C PHE A 83 6.46 15.96 -8.95
N GLU A 84 7.25 14.88 -8.94
CA GLU A 84 6.76 13.52 -8.74
C GLU A 84 6.20 13.32 -7.32
N ALA A 85 6.89 13.86 -6.31
CA ALA A 85 6.43 13.80 -4.93
C ALA A 85 5.11 14.57 -4.73
N LEU A 86 4.95 15.72 -5.39
CA LEU A 86 3.70 16.49 -5.37
C LEU A 86 2.57 15.72 -6.04
N MET A 87 2.83 15.10 -7.20
CA MET A 87 1.85 14.29 -7.92
C MET A 87 1.41 13.06 -7.11
N ILE A 88 2.36 12.32 -6.52
CA ILE A 88 2.05 11.18 -5.65
C ILE A 88 1.20 11.65 -4.47
N GLY A 89 1.56 12.75 -3.82
CA GLY A 89 0.79 13.32 -2.72
C GLY A 89 -0.63 13.71 -3.13
N LEU A 90 -0.80 14.39 -4.26
CA LEU A 90 -2.10 14.83 -4.75
C LEU A 90 -3.00 13.65 -5.13
N VAL A 91 -2.47 12.68 -5.86
CA VAL A 91 -3.23 11.48 -6.26
C VAL A 91 -3.62 10.68 -5.02
N SER A 92 -2.70 10.45 -4.08
CA SER A 92 -3.00 9.75 -2.83
C SER A 92 -4.08 10.47 -2.00
N LEU A 93 -4.04 11.81 -1.94
CA LEU A 93 -5.06 12.60 -1.28
C LEU A 93 -6.44 12.40 -1.92
N LEU A 94 -6.52 12.46 -3.26
CA LEU A 94 -7.76 12.27 -4.01
C LEU A 94 -8.33 10.86 -3.79
N PHE A 95 -7.49 9.83 -3.86
CA PHE A 95 -7.90 8.45 -3.62
C PHE A 95 -8.33 8.22 -2.17
N ALA A 96 -7.61 8.79 -1.19
CA ALA A 96 -8.01 8.69 0.22
C ALA A 96 -9.36 9.36 0.48
N PHE A 97 -9.57 10.57 -0.07
CA PHE A 97 -10.85 11.28 0.06
C PHE A 97 -12.00 10.52 -0.59
N ALA A 98 -11.80 10.03 -1.82
CA ALA A 98 -12.76 9.19 -2.52
C ALA A 98 -13.06 7.89 -1.74
N GLY A 99 -12.03 7.27 -1.17
CA GLY A 99 -12.14 6.07 -0.34
C GLY A 99 -13.00 6.29 0.91
N VAL A 100 -12.85 7.43 1.60
CA VAL A 100 -13.68 7.78 2.76
C VAL A 100 -15.15 8.01 2.35
N MET A 101 -15.40 8.69 1.23
CA MET A 101 -16.76 8.98 0.76
C MET A 101 -17.51 7.74 0.25
N VAL A 102 -16.80 6.85 -0.46
CA VAL A 102 -17.37 5.66 -1.11
C VAL A 102 -17.33 4.44 -0.19
N GLY A 103 -16.33 4.34 0.68
CA GLY A 103 -16.05 3.17 1.51
C GLY A 103 -17.23 2.70 2.34
N GLY A 104 -17.94 3.61 3.02
CA GLY A 104 -19.12 3.24 3.81
C GLY A 104 -20.29 2.69 2.98
N ARG A 105 -20.46 3.15 1.73
CA ARG A 105 -21.49 2.63 0.82
C ARG A 105 -21.08 1.31 0.19
N LEU A 106 -19.80 1.16 -0.13
CA LEU A 106 -19.27 -0.05 -0.74
C LEU A 106 -19.19 -1.21 0.27
N ALA A 107 -18.81 -0.91 1.52
CA ALA A 107 -18.79 -1.85 2.63
C ALA A 107 -20.20 -2.37 2.97
N SER A 108 -21.20 -1.49 3.04
CA SER A 108 -22.57 -1.89 3.39
C SER A 108 -23.27 -2.74 2.31
N ARG A 109 -22.89 -2.60 1.03
CA ARG A 109 -23.52 -3.33 -0.08
C ARG A 109 -22.73 -4.54 -0.56
N PHE A 110 -21.40 -4.51 -0.46
CA PHE A 110 -20.51 -5.52 -1.02
C PHE A 110 -19.36 -5.91 -0.10
N GLY A 111 -19.41 -5.58 1.21
CA GLY A 111 -18.28 -5.69 2.15
C GLY A 111 -17.42 -6.94 1.98
N ARG A 112 -18.03 -8.12 2.06
CA ARG A 112 -17.34 -9.41 1.87
C ARG A 112 -16.68 -9.56 0.50
N SER A 113 -17.36 -9.16 -0.57
CA SER A 113 -16.83 -9.27 -1.93
C SER A 113 -15.68 -8.31 -2.18
N VAL A 114 -15.75 -7.09 -1.61
CA VAL A 114 -14.71 -6.06 -1.73
C VAL A 114 -13.46 -6.47 -0.98
N GLU A 115 -13.61 -7.06 0.21
CA GLU A 115 -12.51 -7.55 1.02
C GLU A 115 -11.74 -8.68 0.32
N ILE A 116 -12.46 -9.70 -0.17
CA ILE A 116 -11.86 -10.81 -0.93
C ILE A 116 -11.20 -10.29 -2.21
N ALA A 117 -11.85 -9.37 -2.95
CA ALA A 117 -11.27 -8.78 -4.15
C ALA A 117 -9.98 -8.00 -3.84
N GLY A 118 -9.96 -7.23 -2.75
CA GLY A 118 -8.75 -6.52 -2.30
C GLY A 118 -7.60 -7.47 -1.99
N GLY A 119 -7.87 -8.57 -1.29
CA GLY A 119 -6.88 -9.61 -1.00
C GLY A 119 -6.34 -10.29 -2.26
N ILE A 120 -7.20 -10.56 -3.26
CA ILE A 120 -6.78 -11.11 -4.56
C ILE A 120 -5.87 -10.11 -5.30
N ILE A 121 -6.22 -8.83 -5.33
CA ILE A 121 -5.41 -7.78 -5.97
C ILE A 121 -4.02 -7.69 -5.31
N LEU A 122 -3.94 -7.74 -3.97
CA LEU A 122 -2.67 -7.74 -3.24
C LEU A 122 -1.77 -8.91 -3.65
N ILE A 123 -2.32 -10.13 -3.72
CA ILE A 123 -1.58 -11.32 -4.14
C ILE A 123 -1.10 -11.17 -5.59
N LEU A 124 -1.96 -10.69 -6.49
CA LEU A 124 -1.60 -10.46 -7.90
C LEU A 124 -0.48 -9.43 -8.05
N ILE A 125 -0.50 -8.34 -7.28
CA ILE A 125 0.59 -7.35 -7.25
C ILE A 125 1.88 -8.00 -6.78
N GLY A 126 1.83 -8.81 -5.71
CA GLY A 126 2.99 -9.56 -5.21
C GLY A 126 3.58 -10.47 -6.28
N ILE A 127 2.75 -11.29 -6.95
CA ILE A 127 3.18 -12.18 -8.03
C ILE A 127 3.81 -11.39 -9.17
N ARG A 128 3.21 -10.25 -9.55
CA ARG A 128 3.72 -9.39 -10.62
C ARG A 128 5.10 -8.83 -10.29
N ILE A 129 5.34 -8.42 -9.05
CA ILE A 129 6.66 -7.95 -8.58
C ILE A 129 7.69 -9.07 -8.69
N LEU A 130 7.35 -10.27 -8.22
CA LEU A 130 8.23 -11.45 -8.29
C LEU A 130 8.59 -11.81 -9.74
N SER A 131 7.60 -11.83 -10.63
CA SER A 131 7.81 -12.16 -12.05
C SER A 131 8.58 -11.11 -12.84
N GLY A 132 8.61 -9.86 -12.38
CA GLY A 132 9.31 -8.77 -13.06
C GLY A 132 10.81 -8.71 -12.80
N HIS A 133 11.30 -9.45 -11.81
CA HIS A 133 12.71 -9.45 -11.37
C HIS A 133 13.35 -10.85 -11.35
N LEU A 134 12.64 -11.86 -11.87
CA LEU A 134 13.17 -13.20 -12.19
C LEU A 134 13.69 -13.20 -13.64
#